data_AF-A0AB35HH96-F1
#
_entry.id   AF-A0AB35HH96-F1
#
_cell.length_a   1.000
_cell.length_b   1.000
_cell.length_c   1.000
_cell.angle_alpha   90.00
_cell.angle_beta   90.00
_cell.angle_gamma   90.00
#
_symmetry.space_group_name_H-M   'P 1'
#
loop_
_entity.id
_entity.type
_entity.pdbx_description
1 polymer ?
#
loop_
_entity_poly.entity_id
_entity_poly.type
_entity_poly.pdbx_seq_one_letter_code
_entity_poly.pdbx_strand_id
1 'polypeptide(L)' 'KQKKLEEGWEYCRSDNRSVQFLFGSVTFKRSLMRDKRGNSHYPLDECLGLLPHQRYSPLVELKVAELA' A
#
# COMPACT_ATOMS: atom_id res chain seq x y z
N LYS A 1 6.24 -10.53 -3.27
CA LYS A 1 5.36 -11.21 -4.26
C LYS A 1 5.46 -12.72 -4.16
N GLN A 2 6.63 -13.35 -4.31
CA GLN A 2 6.81 -14.81 -4.17
C GLN A 2 6.20 -15.41 -2.89
N LYS A 3 6.52 -14.85 -1.71
CA LYS A 3 6.06 -15.40 -0.42
C LYS A 3 4.54 -15.52 -0.26
N LYS A 4 3.76 -14.54 -0.74
CA LYS A 4 2.29 -14.58 -0.62
C LYS A 4 1.62 -15.49 -1.67
N LEU A 5 2.26 -15.71 -2.81
CA LEU A 5 1.80 -16.70 -3.80
C LEU A 5 1.97 -18.14 -3.26
N GLU A 6 3.07 -18.41 -2.55
CA GLU A 6 3.29 -19.68 -1.84
C GLU A 6 2.28 -19.91 -0.70
N GLU A 7 1.79 -18.84 -0.06
CA GLU A 7 0.72 -18.91 0.95
C GLU A 7 -0.67 -19.24 0.37
N GLY A 8 -0.81 -19.31 -0.96
CA GLY A 8 -2.05 -19.67 -1.64
C GLY A 8 -3.02 -18.49 -1.81
N TRP A 9 -2.49 -17.28 -1.97
CA TRP A 9 -3.29 -16.09 -2.28
C TRP A 9 -3.51 -15.97 -3.78
N GLU A 10 -4.75 -15.68 -4.18
CA GLU A 10 -5.09 -15.49 -5.59
C GLU A 10 -4.76 -14.08 -6.06
N TYR A 11 -3.99 -13.97 -7.14
CA TYR A 11 -3.73 -12.70 -7.77
C TYR A 11 -4.90 -12.28 -8.66
N CYS A 12 -5.49 -11.10 -8.41
CA CYS A 12 -6.61 -10.60 -9.22
C CYS A 12 -6.18 -9.54 -10.24
N ARG A 13 -5.48 -8.48 -9.79
CA ARG A 13 -5.19 -7.31 -10.64
C ARG A 13 -4.00 -6.52 -10.12
N SER A 14 -3.30 -5.81 -11.02
CA SER A 14 -2.35 -4.76 -10.66
C SER A 14 -2.95 -3.38 -10.89
N ASP A 15 -2.74 -2.48 -9.94
CA ASP A 15 -3.16 -1.09 -9.99
C ASP A 15 -1.97 -0.16 -9.68
N ASN A 16 -2.02 1.08 -10.16
CA ASN A 16 -1.00 2.08 -9.88
C ASN A 16 -1.51 3.03 -8.79
N ARG A 17 -0.69 3.28 -7.77
CA ARG A 17 -0.97 4.28 -6.75
C ARG A 17 0.17 5.28 -6.66
N SER A 18 -0.17 6.55 -6.56
CA SER A 18 0.77 7.63 -6.28
C SER A 18 0.54 8.14 -4.86
N VAL A 19 1.60 8.24 -4.07
CA VAL A 19 1.59 8.74 -2.69
C VAL A 19 2.68 9.78 -2.53
N GLN A 20 2.38 10.85 -1.80
CA GLN A 20 3.31 11.92 -1.51
C GLN A 20 4.13 11.59 -0.27
N PHE A 21 5.44 11.47 -0.45
CA PHE A 21 6.42 11.30 0.61
C PHE A 21 7.20 12.61 0.83
N LEU A 22 7.98 12.66 1.92
CA LEU A 22 8.86 13.79 2.24
C LEU A 22 9.89 14.07 1.13
N PHE A 23 10.31 13.03 0.42
CA PHE A 23 11.27 13.12 -0.68
C PHE A 23 10.59 13.26 -2.05
N GLY A 24 9.28 13.46 -2.10
CA GLY A 24 8.52 13.68 -3.33
C GLY A 24 7.40 12.67 -3.59
N SER A 25 6.79 12.76 -4.76
CA SER A 25 5.72 11.86 -5.18
C SER A 25 6.29 10.52 -5.65
N VAL A 26 5.83 9.42 -5.06
CA VAL A 26 6.23 8.07 -5.47
C VAL A 26 5.03 7.36 -6.06
N THR A 27 5.16 6.96 -7.32
CA THR A 27 4.17 6.11 -8.00
C THR A 27 4.65 4.67 -7.99
N PHE A 28 3.86 3.78 -7.42
CA PHE A 28 4.19 2.35 -7.33
C PHE A 28 3.04 1.48 -7.83
N LYS A 29 3.42 0.29 -8.31
CA LYS A 29 2.49 -0.76 -8.73
C LYS A 29 2.09 -1.59 -7.51
N ARG A 30 0.81 -1.54 -7.13
CA ARG A 30 0.22 -2.43 -6.13
C ARG A 30 -0.50 -3.59 -6.81
N SER A 31 -0.57 -4.72 -6.13
CA SER A 31 -1.26 -5.91 -6.61
C SER A 31 -2.41 -6.21 -5.65
N LEU A 32 -3.63 -6.26 -6.18
CA LEU A 32 -4.79 -6.74 -5.45
C LEU A 32 -4.69 -8.27 -5.41
N MET A 33 -4.60 -8.79 -4.19
CA MET A 33 -4.56 -10.23 -3.94
C MET A 33 -5.73 -10.61 -3.04
N ARG A 34 -6.36 -11.74 -3.33
CA ARG A 34 -7.40 -12.32 -2.49
C ARG A 34 -6.79 -13.33 -1.54
N ASP A 35 -7.13 -13.19 -0.27
CA ASP A 35 -6.80 -14.19 0.74
C ASP A 35 -7.73 -15.42 0.59
N LYS A 36 -7.37 -16.53 1.22
CA LYS A 36 -8.16 -17.78 1.22
C LYS A 36 -9.58 -17.60 1.78
N ARG A 37 -9.80 -16.53 2.56
CA ARG A 37 -11.12 -16.12 3.08
C ARG A 37 -11.97 -15.34 2.07
N GLY A 38 -11.46 -15.06 0.88
CA GLY A 38 -12.17 -14.30 -0.18
C GLY A 38 -12.07 -12.78 -0.04
N ASN A 39 -11.42 -12.28 1.01
CA ASN A 39 -11.21 -10.85 1.20
C ASN A 39 -10.12 -10.33 0.25
N SER A 40 -10.35 -9.15 -0.32
CA SER A 40 -9.42 -8.53 -1.25
C SER A 40 -8.50 -7.57 -0.48
N HIS A 41 -7.22 -7.88 -0.48
CA HIS A 41 -6.19 -7.16 0.24
C HIS A 41 -5.17 -6.59 -0.73
N TYR A 42 -4.53 -5.50 -0.32
CA TYR A 42 -3.33 -4.96 -0.96
C TYR A 42 -2.14 -5.24 -0.06
N PRO A 43 -1.39 -6.33 -0.29
CA PRO A 43 -0.24 -6.69 0.55
C PRO A 43 0.82 -5.60 0.68
N LEU A 44 0.97 -4.81 -0.38
CA LEU A 44 1.94 -3.73 -0.41
C LEU A 44 1.50 -2.57 0.50
N ASP A 45 0.21 -2.24 0.48
CA ASP A 45 -0.35 -1.18 1.33
C ASP A 45 -0.26 -1.61 2.81
N GLU A 46 -0.54 -2.88 3.14
CA GLU A 46 -0.36 -3.43 4.51
C GLU A 46 1.10 -3.40 4.97
N CYS A 47 2.04 -3.81 4.12
CA CYS A 47 3.47 -3.82 4.45
C CYS A 47 4.02 -2.39 4.69
N LEU A 48 3.49 -1.42 3.95
CA LEU A 48 3.86 -0.01 4.07
C LEU A 48 3.05 0.73 5.15
N GLY A 49 2.06 0.09 5.77
CA GLY A 49 1.14 0.73 6.72
C GLY A 49 0.29 1.85 6.09
N LEU A 50 0.08 1.80 4.77
CA LEU A 50 -0.69 2.81 4.04
C LEU A 50 -2.19 2.50 4.14
N LEU A 51 -2.94 3.43 4.70
CA LEU A 51 -4.40 3.30 4.77
C LEU A 51 -5.04 3.48 3.38
N PRO A 52 -6.24 2.92 3.15
CA PRO A 52 -7.02 3.19 1.96
C PRO A 52 -7.23 4.71 1.78
N HIS A 53 -7.06 5.21 0.56
CA HIS A 53 -7.22 6.63 0.19
C HIS A 53 -6.20 7.62 0.79
N GLN A 54 -5.23 7.16 1.57
CA GLN A 54 -4.17 8.04 2.10
C GLN A 54 -3.30 8.62 0.96
N ARG A 55 -3.21 9.95 0.89
CA ARG A 55 -2.38 10.67 -0.10
C ARG A 55 -0.98 10.98 0.40
N TYR A 56 -0.82 11.11 1.71
CA TYR A 56 0.44 11.48 2.35
C TYR A 56 1.00 10.28 3.11
N SER A 57 2.31 10.14 3.16
CA SER A 57 2.90 9.12 4.03
C SER A 57 2.74 9.54 5.51
N PRO A 58 2.65 8.58 6.44
CA PRO A 58 2.55 8.89 7.88
C PRO A 58 3.66 9.81 8.39
N LEU A 59 4.86 9.73 7.81
CA LEU A 59 5.98 10.61 8.14
C LEU A 59 5.75 12.07 7.71
N VAL A 60 5.08 12.29 6.57
CA VAL A 60 4.70 13.64 6.13
C VAL A 60 3.69 14.23 7.11
N GLU A 61 2.66 13.47 7.48
CA GLU A 61 1.65 13.91 8.45
C GLU A 61 2.27 14.27 9.80
N LEU A 62 3.20 13.45 10.30
CA LEU A 62 3.91 13.71 11.55
C LEU A 62 4.76 15.00 11.48
N LYS A 63 5.48 15.23 10.36
CA LYS A 63 6.26 16.46 10.19
C LYS A 63 5.40 17.71 10.03
N VAL A 64 4.23 17.61 9.41
CA VAL A 64 3.27 18.72 9.36
C VAL A 64 2.73 19.02 10.76
N ALA A 65 2.43 18.00 11.56
CA ALA A 65 1.97 18.18 12.94
C ALA A 65 3.04 18.80 13.85
N GLU A 66 4.33 18.51 13.63
CA GLU A 66 5.43 19.15 14.37
C GLU A 66 5.62 20.65 14.03
N LEU A 67 5.19 21.07 12.84
CA LEU A 67 5.34 22.45 12.37
C LEU A 67 4.14 23.36 12.71
N ALA A 68 3.03 22.78 13.18
CA ALA A 68 1.79 23.49 13.54
C ALA A 68 1.80 23.88 15.02
#